data_AF-A0AAU3DB01-F1
#
_entry.id   AF-A0AAU3DB01-F1
#
_cell.length_a   1.000
_cell.length_b   1.000
_cell.length_c   1.000
_cell.angle_alpha   90.00
_cell.angle_beta   90.00
_cell.angle_gamma   90.00
#
_symmetry.space_group_name_H-M   'P 1'
#
loop_
_entity.id
_entity.type
_entity.pdbx_description
1 polymer ?
#
loop_
_entity_poly.entity_id
_entity_poly.type
_entity_poly.pdbx_seq_one_letter_code
_entity_poly.pdbx_strand_id
1 'polypeptide(L)'
;MSEPVDVELSPDTDPGPGAGHSRAAHRVHGWCALCAGYGYAREALAWRVRENRREEATRAALDASGSNPSTVDLTSAPERPCPSCGRETMTVVQAVSTFDGRVRTIGGWAECSNCGATPHPTMPDVQEDTDHG
;
A
#
# COMPACT_ATOMS: atom_id res chain seq x y z
N MET A 1 -46.32 13.52 4.99
CA MET A 1 -46.13 13.30 6.44
C MET A 1 -45.57 11.90 6.57
N SER A 2 -44.25 11.78 6.71
CA SER A 2 -43.56 10.49 6.76
C SER A 2 -43.26 10.18 8.23
N GLU A 3 -43.75 9.07 8.72
CA GLU A 3 -43.48 8.60 10.08
C GLU A 3 -42.02 8.13 10.20
N PRO A 4 -41.37 8.34 11.36
CA PRO A 4 -40.03 7.82 11.60
C PRO A 4 -40.10 6.28 11.72
N VAL A 5 -39.27 5.59 10.94
CA VAL A 5 -39.05 4.15 11.09
C VAL A 5 -38.17 3.96 12.32
N ASP A 6 -38.75 3.49 13.41
CA ASP A 6 -38.00 3.02 14.57
C ASP A 6 -37.21 1.78 14.17
N VAL A 7 -35.90 1.96 13.94
CA VAL A 7 -34.97 0.85 13.80
C VAL A 7 -34.67 0.35 15.21
N GLU A 8 -35.42 -0.63 15.68
CA GLU A 8 -35.01 -1.44 16.83
C GLU A 8 -33.68 -2.11 16.47
N LEU A 9 -32.58 -1.57 16.99
CA LEU A 9 -31.31 -2.26 17.08
C LEU A 9 -31.52 -3.45 18.01
N SER A 10 -31.76 -4.63 17.43
CA SER A 10 -31.80 -5.89 18.16
C SER A 10 -30.55 -6.01 19.03
N PRO A 11 -30.66 -5.97 20.37
CA PRO A 11 -29.55 -6.33 21.21
C PRO A 11 -29.35 -7.84 21.08
N ASP A 12 -28.10 -8.27 21.01
CA ASP A 12 -27.72 -9.67 21.21
C ASP A 12 -27.92 -10.60 20.00
N THR A 13 -27.15 -10.34 18.94
CA THR A 13 -26.56 -11.48 18.22
C THR A 13 -25.50 -12.11 19.15
N ASP A 14 -25.94 -13.02 20.02
CA ASP A 14 -25.05 -13.82 20.86
C ASP A 14 -24.15 -14.67 19.93
N PRO A 15 -22.84 -14.43 19.88
CA PRO A 15 -21.91 -15.28 19.15
C PRO A 15 -21.95 -16.64 19.85
N GLY A 16 -22.48 -17.66 19.17
CA GLY A 16 -22.53 -19.01 19.74
C GLY A 16 -21.21 -19.42 20.41
N PRO A 17 -21.25 -20.37 21.36
CA PRO A 17 -20.27 -20.59 22.45
C PRO A 17 -18.83 -20.99 22.06
N GLY A 18 -18.38 -20.76 20.82
CA GLY A 18 -17.08 -21.18 20.30
C GLY A 18 -16.08 -20.08 19.92
N ALA A 19 -16.44 -18.78 19.94
CA ALA A 19 -15.52 -17.76 19.42
C ALA A 19 -14.33 -17.45 20.37
N GLY A 20 -14.53 -17.55 21.69
CA GLY A 20 -13.52 -17.20 22.69
C GLY A 20 -13.06 -15.74 22.62
N HIS A 21 -12.41 -15.24 23.67
CA HIS A 21 -11.93 -13.85 23.69
C HIS A 21 -11.01 -13.52 22.51
N SER A 22 -11.25 -12.39 21.85
CA SER A 22 -10.37 -11.90 20.77
C SER A 22 -9.04 -11.43 21.33
N ARG A 23 -8.00 -12.28 21.19
CA ARG A 23 -6.62 -11.94 21.58
C ARG A 23 -6.10 -10.71 20.84
N ALA A 24 -6.54 -10.50 19.60
CA ALA A 24 -6.19 -9.31 18.82
C ALA A 24 -6.76 -8.04 19.47
N ALA A 25 -8.04 -8.05 19.84
CA ALA A 25 -8.68 -6.92 20.49
C ALA A 25 -8.07 -6.65 21.87
N HIS A 26 -7.74 -7.68 22.66
CA HIS A 26 -7.01 -7.48 23.92
C HIS A 26 -5.64 -6.83 23.74
N ARG A 27 -4.87 -7.21 22.71
CA ARG A 27 -3.57 -6.57 22.43
C ARG A 27 -3.72 -5.11 22.05
N VAL A 28 -4.79 -4.76 21.34
CA VAL A 28 -4.95 -3.44 20.74
C VAL A 28 -5.71 -2.46 21.65
N HIS A 29 -6.72 -2.94 22.38
CA HIS A 29 -7.62 -2.11 23.18
C HIS A 29 -7.69 -2.53 24.66
N GLY A 30 -7.10 -3.67 25.04
CA GLY A 30 -7.14 -4.20 26.42
C GLY A 30 -8.37 -5.08 26.73
N TRP A 31 -9.37 -5.11 25.86
CA TRP A 31 -10.64 -5.84 26.03
C TRP A 31 -11.20 -6.31 24.67
N CYS A 32 -12.24 -7.13 24.68
CA CYS A 32 -13.03 -7.51 23.50
C CYS A 32 -14.53 -7.52 23.83
N ALA A 33 -15.39 -7.70 22.84
CA ALA A 33 -16.85 -7.74 22.99
C ALA A 33 -17.34 -8.85 23.91
N LEU A 34 -16.52 -9.88 24.17
CA LEU A 34 -16.83 -10.96 25.11
C LEU A 34 -16.41 -10.65 26.55
N CYS A 35 -15.72 -9.53 26.81
CA CYS A 35 -15.42 -9.09 28.17
C CYS A 35 -16.67 -8.48 28.83
N ALA A 36 -16.85 -8.74 30.13
CA ALA A 36 -17.94 -8.14 30.90
C ALA A 36 -17.91 -6.60 30.81
N GLY A 37 -19.06 -6.00 30.50
CA GLY A 37 -19.20 -4.54 30.34
C GLY A 37 -18.76 -3.98 28.99
N TYR A 38 -18.46 -4.85 28.02
CA TYR A 38 -18.14 -4.50 26.64
C TYR A 38 -19.08 -5.24 25.69
N GLY A 39 -19.25 -4.70 24.48
CA GLY A 39 -20.11 -5.29 23.46
C GLY A 39 -19.60 -4.99 22.06
N TYR A 40 -20.16 -5.67 21.06
CA TYR A 40 -19.68 -5.63 19.67
C TYR A 40 -19.65 -4.24 19.06
N ALA A 41 -20.70 -3.43 19.28
CA ALA A 41 -20.74 -2.06 18.79
C ALA A 41 -19.58 -1.22 19.35
N ARG A 42 -19.26 -1.41 20.64
CA ARG A 42 -18.14 -0.72 21.30
C ARG A 42 -16.81 -1.18 20.70
N GLU A 43 -16.63 -2.49 20.48
CA GLU A 43 -15.40 -3.05 19.90
C GLU A 43 -15.21 -2.53 18.46
N ALA A 44 -16.27 -2.53 17.65
CA ALA A 44 -16.25 -2.03 16.28
C ALA A 44 -15.90 -0.52 16.22
N LEU A 45 -16.45 0.29 17.14
CA LEU A 45 -16.09 1.70 17.24
C LEU A 45 -14.63 1.90 17.65
N ALA A 46 -14.10 1.08 18.57
CA ALA A 46 -12.69 1.14 18.96
C ALA A 46 -11.75 0.82 17.78
N TRP A 47 -12.10 -0.20 16.97
CA TRP A 47 -11.37 -0.52 15.74
C TRP A 47 -11.44 0.61 14.71
N ARG A 48 -12.63 1.17 14.47
CA ARG A 48 -12.80 2.29 13.53
C ARG A 48 -11.95 3.50 13.93
N VAL A 49 -11.95 3.87 15.21
CA VAL A 49 -11.12 4.99 15.71
C VAL A 49 -9.64 4.70 15.48
N ARG A 50 -9.19 3.46 15.71
CA ARG A 50 -7.80 3.07 15.46
C ARG A 50 -7.44 3.14 13.98
N GLU A 51 -8.24 2.54 13.10
CA GLU A 51 -7.94 2.54 11.67
C GLU A 51 -7.96 3.97 11.12
N ASN A 52 -8.89 4.82 11.55
CA ASN A 52 -8.88 6.24 11.19
C ASN A 52 -7.56 6.93 11.59
N ARG A 53 -7.06 6.69 12.81
CA ARG A 53 -5.76 7.24 13.25
C ARG A 53 -4.59 6.71 12.44
N ARG A 54 -4.64 5.43 12.05
CA ARG A 54 -3.62 4.81 11.21
C ARG A 54 -3.60 5.46 9.82
N GLU A 55 -4.77 5.64 9.22
CA GLU A 55 -4.93 6.32 7.94
C GLU A 55 -4.48 7.79 8.01
N GLU A 56 -4.85 8.51 9.07
CA GLU A 56 -4.38 9.88 9.32
C GLU A 56 -2.85 9.94 9.42
N ALA A 57 -2.22 8.99 10.11
CA ALA A 57 -0.76 8.91 10.22
C ALA A 57 -0.10 8.58 8.87
N THR A 58 -0.68 7.65 8.10
CA THR A 58 -0.21 7.34 6.74
C THR A 58 -0.31 8.56 5.82
N ARG A 59 -1.44 9.27 5.85
CA ARG A 59 -1.62 10.49 5.05
C ARG A 59 -0.64 11.58 5.47
N ALA A 60 -0.45 11.81 6.77
CA ALA A 60 0.54 12.76 7.27
C ALA A 60 1.97 12.40 6.85
N ALA A 61 2.33 11.11 6.82
CA ALA A 61 3.62 10.65 6.34
C ALA A 61 3.80 10.89 4.83
N LEU A 62 2.74 10.67 4.03
CA LEU A 62 2.76 10.98 2.60
C LEU A 62 2.86 12.49 2.35
N ASP A 63 2.12 13.32 3.09
CA ASP A 63 2.18 14.78 2.99
C ASP A 63 3.56 15.33 3.39
N ALA A 64 4.14 14.79 4.46
CA ALA A 64 5.52 15.10 4.87
C ALA A 64 6.54 14.65 3.81
N SER A 65 6.31 13.51 3.16
CA SER A 65 7.16 13.02 2.07
C SER A 65 7.00 13.88 0.81
N GLY A 66 5.79 14.35 0.50
CA GLY A 66 5.53 15.32 -0.57
C GLY A 66 6.18 16.69 -0.32
N SER A 67 6.48 17.01 0.94
CA SER A 67 7.21 18.23 1.33
C SER A 67 8.73 18.14 1.11
N ASN A 68 9.26 16.94 0.86
CA ASN A 68 10.63 16.68 0.39
C ASN A 68 10.54 15.94 -0.96
N PRO A 69 10.32 16.64 -2.07
CA PRO A 69 10.27 15.99 -3.37
C PRO A 69 11.67 15.45 -3.71
N SER A 70 11.94 14.19 -3.37
CA SER A 70 12.86 13.41 -4.18
C SER A 70 12.20 13.33 -5.55
N THR A 71 12.71 14.11 -6.50
CA THR A 71 12.24 14.06 -7.88
C THR A 71 12.59 12.67 -8.42
N VAL A 72 11.58 11.81 -8.46
CA VAL A 72 11.68 10.55 -9.19
C VAL A 72 11.36 10.86 -10.64
N ASP A 73 12.41 10.94 -11.46
CA ASP A 73 12.25 11.04 -12.90
C ASP A 73 12.06 9.63 -13.47
N LEU A 74 11.10 9.51 -14.39
CA LEU A 74 10.88 8.28 -15.14
C LEU A 74 11.46 8.45 -16.54
N THR A 75 12.48 7.65 -16.86
CA THR A 75 13.00 7.56 -18.23
C THR A 75 12.46 6.29 -18.87
N SER A 76 12.04 6.38 -20.13
CA SER A 76 11.60 5.22 -20.90
C SER A 76 12.40 5.08 -22.17
N ALA A 77 12.84 3.85 -22.48
CA ALA A 77 13.56 3.53 -23.69
C ALA A 77 13.08 2.19 -24.27
N PRO A 78 12.92 2.08 -25.60
CA PRO A 78 12.74 0.79 -26.25
C PRO A 78 14.08 0.05 -26.27
N GLU A 79 14.19 -1.08 -25.58
CA GLU A 79 15.48 -1.79 -25.46
C GLU A 79 15.62 -3.01 -26.38
N ARG A 80 14.71 -3.99 -26.28
CA ARG A 80 14.87 -5.30 -26.93
C ARG A 80 13.53 -5.88 -27.39
N PRO A 81 13.49 -6.74 -28.43
CA PRO A 81 12.28 -7.46 -28.80
C PRO A 81 11.71 -8.26 -27.63
N CYS A 82 10.38 -8.34 -27.53
CA CYS A 82 9.71 -9.08 -26.49
C CYS A 82 10.13 -10.57 -26.53
N PRO A 83 10.69 -11.12 -25.45
CA PRO A 83 11.13 -12.51 -25.44
C PRO A 83 9.96 -13.51 -25.50
N SER A 84 8.74 -13.08 -25.15
CA SER A 84 7.55 -13.93 -25.14
C SER A 84 6.87 -14.02 -26.51
N CYS A 85 6.65 -12.88 -27.17
CA CYS A 85 5.89 -12.85 -28.43
C CYS A 85 6.73 -12.48 -29.67
N GLY A 86 7.89 -11.84 -29.49
CA GLY A 86 8.77 -11.42 -30.58
C GLY A 86 8.21 -10.34 -31.52
N ARG A 87 7.01 -9.82 -31.27
CA ARG A 87 6.29 -8.93 -32.20
C ARG A 87 6.51 -7.44 -31.96
N GLU A 88 6.82 -7.06 -30.72
CA GLU A 88 7.09 -5.67 -30.33
C GLU A 88 8.35 -5.55 -29.49
N THR A 89 8.90 -4.34 -29.43
CA THR A 89 10.00 -3.99 -28.53
C THR A 89 9.45 -3.75 -27.12
N MET A 90 10.18 -4.22 -26.12
CA MET A 90 9.92 -3.96 -24.72
C MET A 90 10.13 -2.48 -24.41
N THR A 91 9.13 -1.85 -23.80
CA THR A 91 9.29 -0.55 -23.15
C THR A 91 9.86 -0.79 -21.77
N VAL A 92 11.09 -0.33 -21.55
CA VAL A 92 11.70 -0.35 -20.21
C VAL A 92 11.51 1.03 -19.59
N VAL A 93 10.93 1.06 -18.41
CA VAL A 93 10.78 2.27 -17.59
C VAL A 93 11.73 2.16 -16.41
N GLN A 94 12.61 3.13 -16.27
CA GLN A 94 13.51 3.25 -15.14
C GLN A 94 13.04 4.40 -14.25
N ALA A 95 12.98 4.14 -12.94
CA ALA A 95 12.79 5.17 -11.93
C ALA A 95 14.16 5.62 -11.44
N VAL A 96 14.50 6.88 -11.67
CA VAL A 96 15.75 7.49 -11.18
C VAL A 96 15.41 8.55 -10.14
N SER A 97 16.21 8.66 -9.09
CA SER A 97 16.06 9.67 -8.04
C SER A 97 17.39 10.35 -7.78
N THR A 98 17.36 11.65 -7.52
CA THR A 98 18.54 12.42 -7.16
C THR A 98 18.72 12.42 -5.64
N PHE A 99 19.85 11.89 -5.17
CA PHE A 99 20.26 11.90 -3.76
C PHE A 99 21.59 12.65 -3.63
N ASP A 100 21.65 13.69 -2.80
CA ASP A 100 22.85 14.51 -2.58
C ASP A 100 23.54 14.97 -3.88
N GLY A 101 22.74 15.36 -4.88
CA GLY A 101 23.22 15.79 -6.20
C GLY A 101 23.66 14.68 -7.16
N ARG A 102 23.51 13.41 -6.79
CA ARG A 102 23.79 12.25 -7.65
C ARG A 102 22.51 11.56 -8.08
N VAL A 103 22.35 11.35 -9.39
CA VAL A 103 21.22 10.59 -9.96
C VAL A 103 21.49 9.09 -9.77
N ARG A 104 20.54 8.36 -9.21
CA ARG A 104 20.61 6.90 -9.04
C ARG A 104 19.33 6.24 -9.51
N THR A 105 19.45 5.12 -10.23
CA THR A 105 18.31 4.25 -10.54
C THR A 105 17.85 3.55 -9.26
N ILE A 106 16.60 3.76 -8.87
CA ILE A 106 15.98 3.16 -7.68
C ILE A 106 15.10 1.96 -8.02
N GLY A 107 14.84 1.73 -9.31
CA GLY A 107 14.12 0.57 -9.81
C GLY A 107 13.73 0.73 -11.27
N GLY A 108 13.04 -0.27 -11.80
CA GLY A 108 12.47 -0.22 -13.14
C GLY A 108 11.65 -1.45 -13.46
N TRP A 109 10.84 -1.35 -14.51
CA TRP A 109 10.07 -2.47 -15.05
C TRP A 109 10.14 -2.45 -16.58
N ALA A 110 9.85 -3.60 -17.18
CA ALA A 110 9.71 -3.73 -18.62
C ALA A 110 8.30 -4.21 -18.94
N GLU A 111 7.72 -3.72 -20.03
CA GLU A 111 6.39 -4.13 -20.52
C GLU A 111 6.37 -4.26 -22.04
N CYS A 112 5.63 -5.25 -22.55
CA CYS A 112 5.29 -5.37 -23.96
C CYS A 112 3.83 -4.96 -24.20
N SER A 113 3.61 -3.91 -24.98
CA SER A 113 2.26 -3.41 -25.29
C SER A 113 1.38 -4.42 -26.05
N ASN A 114 1.98 -5.33 -26.83
CA ASN A 114 1.21 -6.33 -27.57
C ASN A 114 0.72 -7.52 -26.72
N CYS A 115 1.50 -8.02 -25.76
CA CYS A 115 1.15 -9.25 -25.03
C CYS A 115 1.12 -9.11 -23.50
N GLY A 116 1.44 -7.92 -22.96
CA GLY A 116 1.46 -7.65 -21.53
C GLY A 116 2.56 -8.38 -20.77
N ALA A 117 3.57 -8.94 -21.45
CA ALA A 117 4.68 -9.60 -20.79
C ALA A 117 5.49 -8.57 -19.99
N THR A 118 5.75 -8.89 -18.71
CA THR A 118 6.56 -8.07 -17.80
C THR A 118 7.80 -8.84 -17.31
N PRO A 119 8.74 -9.19 -18.20
CA PRO A 119 9.99 -9.81 -17.78
C PRO A 119 10.75 -8.87 -16.85
N HIS A 120 11.46 -9.42 -15.87
CA HIS A 120 12.31 -8.60 -15.01
C HIS A 120 13.35 -7.91 -15.89
N PRO A 121 13.46 -6.57 -15.88
CA PRO A 121 14.52 -5.92 -16.63
C PRO A 121 15.86 -6.40 -16.07
N THR A 122 16.79 -6.77 -16.94
CA THR A 122 18.21 -6.76 -16.59
C THR A 122 18.57 -5.31 -16.35
N MET A 123 18.53 -4.88 -15.09
CA MET A 123 18.99 -3.55 -14.74
C MET A 123 20.46 -3.45 -15.16
N PRO A 124 20.86 -2.40 -15.90
CA PRO A 124 22.28 -2.19 -16.15
C PRO A 124 23.00 -2.10 -14.80
N ASP A 125 24.18 -2.71 -14.72
CA ASP A 125 25.05 -2.52 -13.56
C ASP A 125 25.23 -1.02 -13.32
N VAL A 126 25.16 -0.61 -12.06
CA VAL A 126 25.40 0.78 -11.67
C VAL A 126 26.72 1.20 -12.30
N GLN A 127 26.67 2.10 -13.29
CA GLN A 127 27.88 2.73 -13.82
C GLN A 127 28.42 3.59 -12.68
N GLU A 128 29.32 3.02 -11.88
CA GLU A 128 30.21 3.78 -11.04
C GLU A 128 31.09 4.59 -12.00
N ASP A 129 30.71 5.86 -12.22
CA ASP A 129 31.54 6.84 -12.90
C ASP A 129 32.90 6.88 -12.19
N THR A 130 33.84 6.11 -12.72
CA THR A 130 35.21 6.04 -12.24
C THR A 130 35.93 7.19 -12.90
N ASP A 131 35.80 8.38 -12.32
CA ASP A 131 36.56 9.57 -12.69
C ASP A 131 38.06 9.24 -12.60
N HIS A 132 38.74 9.19 -13.75
CA HIS A 132 40.19 9.10 -13.85
C HIS A 132 40.72 10.51 -14.08
N GLY A 133 41.10 11.17 -12.99
CA GLY A 133 41.90 12.39 -12.95
C GLY A 133 43.16 12.18 -12.13
#